data_AF-K1V3N5-F1
#
_entry.id   AF-K1V3N5-F1
#
_cell.length_a   1.000
_cell.length_b   1.000
_cell.length_c   1.000
_cell.angle_alpha   90.00
_cell.angle_beta   90.00
_cell.angle_gamma   90.00
#
_symmetry.space_group_name_H-M   'P 1'
#
loop_
_entity.id
_entity.type
_entity.pdbx_description
1 polymer ?
#
loop_
_entity_poly.entity_id
_entity_poly.type
_entity_poly.pdbx_seq_one_letter_code
_entity_poly.pdbx_strand_id
1 'polypeptide(L)'
;MTRAIKRAAIPAWYTEGFNPHLFITFALPLTLGVESLCESMDIRLTEEMGFEEVKNRLNVNLPDGIRITNVAVPVYKANDIAFAEYKITFHTRKNEKIKNEIEEKLLCDELLAEK
;
A
#
# COMPACT_ATOMS: atom_id res chain seq x y z
N MET A 1 3.90 8.36 -4.45
CA MET A 1 2.96 9.13 -3.59
C MET A 1 3.43 10.53 -3.22
N THR A 2 4.56 10.72 -2.51
CA THR A 2 5.01 12.06 -2.04
C THR A 2 5.04 13.13 -3.13
N ARG A 3 5.54 12.80 -4.33
CA ARG A 3 5.53 13.71 -5.50
C ARG A 3 4.12 14.06 -5.98
N ALA A 4 3.20 13.10 -5.99
CA ALA A 4 1.81 13.32 -6.39
C ALA A 4 1.09 14.25 -5.41
N ILE A 5 1.30 14.06 -4.10
CA ILE A 5 0.74 14.93 -3.04
C ILE A 5 1.24 16.37 -3.20
N LYS A 6 2.54 16.55 -3.44
CA LYS A 6 3.14 17.87 -3.71
C LYS A 6 2.57 18.51 -4.98
N ARG A 7 2.52 17.78 -6.10
CA ARG A 7 2.01 18.29 -7.40
C ARG A 7 0.51 18.59 -7.36
N ALA A 8 -0.24 17.79 -6.65
CA ALA A 8 -1.66 18.01 -6.39
C ALA A 8 -1.92 19.19 -5.46
N ALA A 9 -0.87 19.82 -4.89
CA ALA A 9 -0.95 20.93 -3.94
C ALA A 9 -1.86 20.61 -2.73
N ILE A 10 -1.83 19.36 -2.27
CA ILE A 10 -2.54 18.97 -1.05
C ILE A 10 -1.82 19.62 0.15
N PRO A 11 -2.52 20.30 1.06
CA PRO A 11 -1.96 20.96 2.23
C PRO A 11 -1.60 19.92 3.30
N ALA A 12 -0.60 19.11 3.00
CA ALA A 12 -0.19 18.01 3.85
C ALA A 12 0.90 18.46 4.84
N TRP A 13 0.83 17.94 6.06
CA TRP A 13 1.74 18.25 7.15
C TRP A 13 3.13 17.62 6.91
N TYR A 14 4.17 18.32 7.36
CA TYR A 14 5.57 17.91 7.27
C TYR A 14 6.16 17.76 8.65
N THR A 15 7.12 16.85 8.79
CA THR A 15 7.85 16.64 10.05
C THR A 15 8.64 17.88 10.47
N GLU A 16 8.72 18.13 11.77
CA GLU A 16 9.34 19.35 12.36
C GLU A 16 10.85 19.19 12.66
N GLY A 17 11.49 18.13 12.16
CA GLY A 17 12.92 17.91 12.33
C GLY A 17 13.79 18.77 11.41
N PHE A 18 15.12 18.66 11.55
CA PHE A 18 16.10 19.38 10.71
C PHE A 18 15.98 19.08 9.20
N ASN A 19 15.34 17.95 8.84
CA ASN A 19 15.04 17.59 7.45
C ASN A 19 13.53 17.28 7.30
N PRO A 20 12.70 18.32 7.11
CA PRO A 20 11.26 18.16 6.96
C PRO A 20 10.90 17.28 5.78
N HIS A 21 10.12 16.25 6.03
CA HIS A 21 9.56 15.38 5.02
C HIS A 21 8.07 15.23 5.23
N LEU A 22 7.36 14.94 4.14
CA LEU A 22 5.93 14.75 4.15
C LEU A 22 5.56 13.63 5.13
N PHE A 23 4.62 13.88 6.03
CA PHE A 23 4.14 12.85 6.93
C PHE A 23 3.11 11.97 6.23
N ILE A 24 3.53 10.73 5.99
CA ILE A 24 2.76 9.70 5.32
C ILE A 24 2.98 8.38 6.04
N THR A 25 1.93 7.60 6.23
CA THR A 25 2.01 6.28 6.86
C THR A 25 1.30 5.27 5.97
N PHE A 26 1.97 4.18 5.61
CA PHE A 26 1.35 3.05 4.91
C PHE A 26 1.03 1.97 5.94
N ALA A 27 -0.13 1.33 5.82
CA ALA A 27 -0.49 0.21 6.70
C ALA A 27 0.44 -0.99 6.46
N LEU A 28 0.53 -1.47 5.21
CA LEU A 28 1.41 -2.56 4.80
C LEU A 28 2.23 -2.14 3.58
N PRO A 29 3.39 -1.49 3.76
CA PRO A 29 4.21 -1.12 2.62
C PRO A 29 4.67 -2.38 1.86
N LEU A 30 4.32 -2.44 0.58
CA LEU A 30 4.69 -3.56 -0.30
C LEU A 30 6.20 -3.65 -0.51
N THR A 31 6.68 -4.89 -0.65
CA THR A 31 8.04 -5.16 -1.12
C THR A 31 8.15 -4.94 -2.63
N LEU A 32 9.37 -4.76 -3.11
CA LEU A 32 9.62 -4.56 -4.53
C LEU A 32 9.15 -5.77 -5.34
N GLY A 33 8.39 -5.51 -6.41
CA GLY A 33 7.86 -6.54 -7.30
C GLY A 33 6.51 -7.13 -6.87
N VAL A 34 5.93 -6.64 -5.77
CA VAL A 34 4.57 -7.01 -5.35
C VAL A 34 3.60 -5.92 -5.79
N GLU A 35 2.45 -6.36 -6.31
CA GLU A 35 1.30 -5.52 -6.63
C GLU A 35 0.17 -5.75 -5.62
N SER A 36 -0.74 -4.78 -5.53
CA SER A 36 -1.91 -4.86 -4.67
C SER A 36 -3.09 -4.16 -5.29
N LEU A 37 -4.28 -4.63 -4.94
CA LEU A 37 -5.55 -4.06 -5.38
C LEU A 37 -6.07 -2.99 -4.42
N CYS A 38 -5.63 -3.00 -3.16
CA CYS A 38 -6.16 -2.13 -2.12
C CYS A 38 -5.08 -1.80 -1.09
N GLU A 39 -4.36 -0.71 -1.34
CA GLU A 39 -3.38 -0.16 -0.41
C GLU A 39 -4.00 0.96 0.42
N SER A 40 -3.70 0.96 1.73
CA SER A 40 -4.12 2.02 2.64
C SER A 40 -2.93 2.87 3.05
N MET A 41 -3.10 4.19 2.96
CA MET A 41 -2.15 5.17 3.46
C MET A 41 -2.88 6.31 4.15
N ASP A 42 -2.25 6.82 5.21
CA ASP A 42 -2.70 8.00 5.92
C ASP A 42 -1.77 9.18 5.61
N ILE A 43 -2.38 10.36 5.47
CA ILE A 43 -1.69 11.65 5.45
C ILE A 43 -2.37 12.57 6.44
N ARG A 44 -1.60 13.48 7.02
CA ARG A 44 -2.16 14.56 7.86
C ARG A 44 -2.29 15.82 7.02
N LEU A 45 -3.45 16.47 7.07
CA LEU A 45 -3.66 17.78 6.45
C LEU A 45 -3.43 18.89 7.47
N THR A 46 -2.95 20.04 7.01
CA THR A 46 -2.84 21.28 7.78
C THR A 46 -4.10 22.13 7.68
N GLU A 47 -4.95 21.85 6.68
CA GLU A 47 -6.19 22.55 6.39
C GLU A 47 -7.28 21.52 6.07
N GLU A 48 -8.55 21.84 6.37
CA GLU A 48 -9.66 20.99 5.96
C GLU A 48 -9.79 20.97 4.43
N MET A 49 -10.02 19.78 3.88
CA MET A 49 -10.23 19.58 2.46
C MET A 49 -11.27 18.47 2.26
N GLY A 50 -12.18 18.66 1.32
CA GLY A 50 -13.20 17.66 1.00
C GLY A 50 -12.56 16.37 0.47
N PHE A 51 -13.07 15.22 0.88
CA PHE A 51 -12.50 13.91 0.50
C PHE A 51 -12.51 13.68 -1.02
N GLU A 52 -13.59 14.08 -1.71
CA GLU A 52 -13.65 14.00 -3.17
C GLU A 52 -12.67 14.98 -3.84
N GLU A 53 -12.41 16.14 -3.25
CA GLU A 53 -11.37 17.05 -3.76
C GLU A 53 -9.98 16.42 -3.64
N VAL A 54 -9.63 15.87 -2.47
CA VAL A 54 -8.37 15.15 -2.26
C VAL A 54 -8.20 14.04 -3.30
N LYS A 55 -9.23 13.19 -3.44
CA LYS A 55 -9.25 12.07 -4.37
C LYS A 55 -9.03 12.53 -5.82
N ASN A 56 -9.77 13.54 -6.28
CA ASN A 56 -9.70 14.02 -7.66
C ASN A 56 -8.35 14.67 -7.95
N ARG A 57 -7.85 15.54 -7.07
CA ARG A 57 -6.55 16.21 -7.25
C ARG A 57 -5.39 15.23 -7.26
N LEU A 58 -5.43 14.22 -6.39
CA LEU A 58 -4.42 13.16 -6.38
C LEU A 58 -4.48 12.32 -7.66
N ASN A 59 -5.67 11.88 -8.08
CA ASN A 59 -5.83 11.05 -9.28
C ASN A 59 -5.32 11.73 -10.56
N VAL A 60 -5.43 13.06 -10.68
CA VAL A 60 -4.86 13.81 -11.82
C VAL A 60 -3.32 13.82 -11.82
N ASN A 61 -2.69 13.62 -10.66
CA ASN A 61 -1.25 13.73 -10.47
C ASN A 61 -0.55 12.39 -10.20
N LEU A 62 -1.30 11.28 -10.25
CA LEU A 62 -0.76 9.94 -10.12
C LEU A 62 -0.29 9.39 -11.47
N PRO A 63 0.72 8.50 -11.47
CA PRO A 63 1.11 7.81 -12.69
C PRO A 63 0.04 6.79 -13.09
N ASP A 64 0.10 6.35 -14.35
CA ASP A 64 -0.72 5.26 -14.84
C ASP A 64 -0.54 4.00 -13.99
N GLY A 65 -1.65 3.29 -13.75
CA GLY A 65 -1.68 2.09 -12.91
C GLY A 65 -1.86 2.34 -11.41
N ILE A 66 -1.83 3.59 -10.93
CA ILE A 66 -2.12 3.92 -9.52
C ILE A 66 -3.34 4.83 -9.44
N ARG A 67 -4.32 4.47 -8.59
CA ARG A 67 -5.55 5.23 -8.44
C ARG A 67 -6.02 5.29 -6.98
N ILE A 68 -6.39 6.49 -6.53
CA ILE A 68 -7.14 6.66 -5.29
C ILE A 68 -8.60 6.29 -5.55
N THR A 69 -9.05 5.20 -4.93
CA THR A 69 -10.43 4.70 -5.05
C THR A 69 -11.35 5.32 -3.99
N ASN A 70 -10.83 5.57 -2.79
CA ASN A 70 -11.57 6.13 -1.67
C ASN A 70 -10.69 7.04 -0.80
N VAL A 71 -11.32 8.00 -0.10
CA VAL A 71 -10.69 8.86 0.90
C VAL A 71 -11.67 9.00 2.07
N ALA A 72 -11.20 8.76 3.29
CA ALA A 72 -12.00 8.84 4.50
C ALA A 72 -11.12 9.20 5.72
N VAL A 73 -11.75 9.49 6.85
CA VAL A 73 -11.05 9.64 8.14
C VAL A 73 -10.53 8.25 8.58
N PRO A 74 -9.28 8.14 9.07
CA PRO A 74 -8.79 6.90 9.64
C PRO A 74 -9.61 6.50 10.88
N VAL A 75 -10.06 5.24 10.91
CA VAL A 75 -10.82 4.66 12.05
C VAL A 75 -9.90 3.85 12.98
N TYR A 76 -8.90 3.17 12.40
CA TYR A 76 -7.93 2.32 13.10
C TYR A 76 -6.51 2.85 12.89
N LYS A 77 -5.55 2.43 13.70
CA LYS A 77 -4.13 2.75 13.45
C LYS A 77 -3.65 1.95 12.25
N ALA A 78 -2.71 2.49 11.49
CA ALA A 78 -2.11 1.82 10.34
C ALA A 78 -1.54 0.41 10.65
N ASN A 79 -1.12 0.17 11.89
CA ASN A 79 -0.56 -1.13 12.33
C ASN A 79 -1.61 -2.09 12.91
N ASP A 80 -2.89 -1.70 13.02
CA ASP A 80 -3.96 -2.55 13.53
C ASP A 80 -4.51 -3.46 12.41
N ILE A 81 -3.63 -4.22 11.77
CA ILE A 81 -3.94 -5.08 10.63
C ILE A 81 -4.39 -6.46 11.14
N ALA A 82 -5.60 -6.87 10.76
CA ALA A 82 -6.15 -8.16 11.17
C ALA A 82 -5.59 -9.34 10.35
N PHE A 83 -5.52 -9.19 9.03
CA PHE A 83 -5.01 -10.21 8.10
C PHE A 83 -4.65 -9.55 6.76
N ALA A 84 -3.89 -10.27 5.93
CA ALA A 84 -3.63 -9.93 4.54
C ALA A 84 -3.82 -11.17 3.67
N GLU A 85 -4.43 -10.99 2.50
CA GLU A 85 -4.63 -12.04 1.52
C GLU A 85 -3.59 -11.90 0.41
N TYR A 86 -2.92 -13.00 0.08
CA TYR A 86 -1.88 -13.03 -0.93
C TYR A 86 -2.25 -13.98 -2.06
N LYS A 87 -2.06 -13.52 -3.30
CA LYS A 87 -2.06 -14.38 -4.48
C LYS A 87 -0.63 -14.56 -4.97
N ILE A 88 -0.09 -15.76 -4.81
CA ILE A 88 1.26 -16.10 -5.27
C ILE A 88 1.15 -16.87 -6.59
N THR A 89 1.82 -16.37 -7.62
CA THR A 89 1.84 -17.03 -8.94
C THR A 89 3.24 -17.56 -9.23
N PHE A 90 3.35 -18.86 -9.49
CA PHE A 90 4.61 -19.52 -9.82
C PHE A 90 4.68 -19.79 -11.32
N HIS A 91 5.77 -19.37 -11.95
CA HIS A 91 6.09 -19.72 -13.33
C HIS A 91 7.19 -20.77 -13.35
N THR A 92 6.84 -22.00 -13.71
CA THR A 92 7.78 -23.12 -13.80
C THR A 92 7.64 -23.84 -15.15
N ARG A 93 8.71 -24.50 -15.60
CA ARG A 93 8.60 -25.48 -16.69
C ARG A 93 7.71 -26.63 -16.20
N LYS A 94 7.04 -27.33 -17.12
CA LYS A 94 6.14 -28.43 -16.76
C LYS A 94 6.89 -29.50 -15.95
N ASN A 95 6.75 -29.44 -14.63
CA ASN A 95 7.41 -30.29 -13.65
C ASN A 95 6.41 -30.56 -12.52
N GLU A 96 5.77 -31.71 -12.60
CA GLU A 96 4.70 -32.11 -11.68
C GLU A 96 5.21 -32.26 -10.24
N LYS A 97 6.48 -32.67 -10.06
CA LYS A 97 7.08 -32.79 -8.74
C LYS A 97 7.13 -31.46 -8.01
N ILE A 98 7.63 -30.40 -8.68
CA ILE A 98 7.71 -29.05 -8.09
C ILE A 98 6.31 -28.51 -7.78
N LYS A 99 5.35 -28.73 -8.70
CA LYS A 99 3.97 -28.30 -8.49
C LYS A 99 3.40 -28.92 -7.21
N ASN A 100 3.53 -30.24 -7.06
CA ASN A 100 2.99 -30.96 -5.90
C ASN A 100 3.67 -30.53 -4.59
N GLU A 101 4.99 -30.32 -4.59
CA GLU A 101 5.72 -29.84 -3.41
C GLU A 101 5.26 -28.43 -2.99
N ILE A 102 5.00 -27.53 -3.93
CA ILE A 102 4.46 -26.19 -3.65
C ILE A 102 3.05 -26.28 -3.07
N GLU A 103 2.16 -27.07 -3.70
CA GLU A 103 0.78 -27.25 -3.24
C GLU A 103 0.73 -27.85 -1.83
N GLU A 104 1.53 -28.88 -1.55
CA GLU A 104 1.62 -29.51 -0.23
C GLU A 104 2.08 -28.51 0.84
N LYS A 105 3.10 -27.69 0.53
CA LYS A 105 3.62 -26.70 1.48
C LYS A 105 2.67 -25.54 1.73
N LEU A 106 1.93 -25.09 0.71
CA LEU A 106 0.94 -24.02 0.85
C LEU A 106 -0.34 -24.47 1.59
N LEU A 107 -0.58 -25.78 1.71
CA LEU A 107 -1.70 -26.36 2.46
C LEU A 107 -1.40 -26.56 3.95
N CYS A 108 -0.15 -26.39 4.39
CA CYS A 108 0.19 -26.44 5.81
C CYS A 108 -0.36 -25.21 6.55
N ASP A 109 -0.80 -25.41 7.79
CA ASP A 109 -1.29 -24.31 8.66
C ASP A 109 -0.21 -23.27 8.94
N GLU A 110 1.06 -23.68 8.92
CA GLU A 110 2.22 -22.82 9.18
C GLU A 110 3.33 -23.04 8.15
N LEU A 111 3.87 -21.93 7.65
CA LEU A 111 5.05 -21.88 6.79
C LEU A 111 6.17 -21.15 7.54
N LEU A 112 7.12 -21.91 8.08
CA LEU A 112 8.28 -21.36 8.77
C LEU A 112 9.30 -20.85 7.75
N ALA A 113 9.60 -19.56 7.79
CA ALA A 113 10.67 -18.95 7.01
C ALA A 113 11.90 -18.72 7.90
N GLU A 114 13.05 -19.24 7.49
CA GLU A 114 14.34 -18.89 8.10
C GLU A 114 14.76 -17.50 7.62
N LYS A 115 15.40 -16.73 8.52
CA LYS A 115 15.79 -15.34 8.30
C LYS A 115 17.21 -15.22 7.74
#